data_AF-A0A1R3I912-F1
#
_entry.id   AF-A0A1R3I912-F1
#
_cell.length_a   1.000
_cell.length_b   1.000
_cell.length_c   1.000
_cell.angle_alpha   90.00
_cell.angle_beta   90.00
_cell.angle_gamma   90.00
#
_symmetry.space_group_name_H-M   'P 1'
#
loop_
_entity.id
_entity.type
_entity.pdbx_description
1 polymer ?
#
loop_
_entity_poly.entity_id
_entity_poly.type
_entity_poly.pdbx_seq_one_letter_code
_entity_poly.pdbx_strand_id
1 'polypeptide(L)'
;MSFISHFTAPFQGQSAAFSSPDAQLKLPCLASINSRPTIRIARPFQAYELVQGKHIAQLRITPRVLIGHSFGGKVVLSMVEQVPKPLPRPVRVWVLDATPGKVRAGGDGEDHPAELISFLRKLPKEVSSKRDVVDALVREGFSKDVAQWVVTNLRPTAGVGSSSSSCSWVFDLEGIAEMYQSYEETNLWKVVENLPRGVHVNFLKAERSLHRWALEDLQRIHAAEETASDEGGGVEMHVLEDAGHWVHADNPDGLFRILSFSFKGVKT
;
A
#
# COMPACT_ATOMS: atom_id res chain seq x y z
N MET A 1 4.40 -3.68 -9.24
CA MET A 1 4.04 -2.32 -9.67
C MET A 1 3.07 -1.62 -8.75
N SER A 2 2.15 -2.36 -8.12
CA SER A 2 1.15 -1.83 -7.18
C SER A 2 1.70 -1.01 -6.00
N PHE A 3 2.91 -1.30 -5.51
CA PHE A 3 3.52 -0.45 -4.47
C PHE A 3 3.62 1.01 -4.91
N ILE A 4 4.17 1.26 -6.10
CA ILE A 4 4.49 2.62 -6.56
C ILE A 4 3.20 3.36 -6.97
N SER A 5 2.16 2.67 -7.44
CA SER A 5 0.86 3.28 -7.79
C SER A 5 0.12 3.92 -6.62
N HIS A 6 0.43 3.55 -5.37
CA HIS A 6 -0.10 4.24 -4.20
C HIS A 6 0.40 5.69 -4.07
N PHE A 7 1.49 6.03 -4.78
CA PHE A 7 2.18 7.33 -4.72
C PHE A 7 2.13 8.07 -6.05
N THR A 8 1.52 7.48 -7.08
CA THR A 8 1.62 7.90 -8.48
C THR A 8 0.28 7.82 -9.18
N ALA A 9 0.22 8.24 -10.44
CA ALA A 9 -1.02 8.14 -11.21
C ALA A 9 -1.51 6.67 -11.29
N PRO A 10 -2.84 6.45 -11.28
CA PRO A 10 -3.42 5.11 -11.42
C PRO A 10 -2.98 4.45 -12.74
N PHE A 11 -2.79 3.13 -12.72
CA PHE A 11 -2.53 2.32 -13.93
C PHE A 11 -3.81 2.25 -14.78
N GLN A 12 -3.70 2.20 -16.12
CA GLN A 12 -4.88 2.08 -17.01
C GLN A 12 -5.68 0.82 -16.63
N GLY A 13 -6.96 1.01 -16.25
CA GLY A 13 -7.83 -0.04 -15.71
C GLY A 13 -8.33 0.22 -14.28
N GLN A 14 -7.73 1.16 -13.54
CA GLN A 14 -8.23 1.57 -12.23
C GLN A 14 -9.43 2.51 -12.36
N SER A 15 -10.62 2.00 -12.10
CA SER A 15 -11.78 2.83 -11.77
C SER A 15 -11.67 3.33 -10.33
N ALA A 16 -12.16 4.54 -10.06
CA ALA A 16 -12.12 5.12 -8.71
C ALA A 16 -12.85 4.22 -7.69
N ALA A 17 -12.16 3.87 -6.60
CA ALA A 17 -12.72 3.06 -5.53
C ALA A 17 -13.96 3.71 -4.88
N PHE A 18 -15.00 2.88 -4.70
CA PHE A 18 -16.10 2.99 -3.72
C PHE A 18 -16.62 4.40 -3.37
N SER A 19 -17.82 4.75 -3.83
CA SER A 19 -18.63 5.83 -3.23
C SER A 19 -19.67 5.20 -2.28
N SER A 20 -19.26 4.86 -1.05
CA SER A 20 -20.21 4.53 0.02
C SER A 20 -20.48 5.78 0.88
N PRO A 21 -21.75 6.11 1.18
CA PRO A 21 -22.09 7.21 2.10
C PRO A 21 -21.59 6.98 3.54
N ASP A 22 -21.22 5.74 3.91
CA ASP A 22 -20.70 5.39 5.24
C ASP A 22 -19.16 5.46 5.37
N ALA A 23 -18.45 5.77 4.28
CA ALA A 23 -16.99 5.93 4.28
C ALA A 23 -16.60 7.35 4.73
N GLN A 24 -16.51 7.57 6.04
CA GLN A 24 -16.21 8.90 6.62
C GLN A 24 -14.78 9.43 6.40
N LEU A 25 -13.85 8.61 5.91
CA LEU A 25 -12.51 9.08 5.55
C LEU A 25 -11.93 8.24 4.40
N LYS A 26 -12.08 8.74 3.17
CA LYS A 26 -11.08 8.44 2.13
C LYS A 26 -9.86 9.28 2.50
N LEU A 27 -8.80 8.65 3.00
CA LEU A 27 -7.50 9.32 2.99
C LEU A 27 -7.25 9.71 1.52
N PRO A 28 -7.04 11.00 1.22
CA PRO A 28 -6.77 11.40 -0.16
C PRO A 28 -5.57 10.61 -0.68
N CYS A 29 -5.55 10.32 -1.99
CA CYS A 29 -4.31 9.94 -2.65
C CYS A 29 -3.23 10.93 -2.16
N LEU A 30 -2.14 10.40 -1.61
CA LEU A 30 -1.18 11.13 -0.79
C LEU A 30 -0.92 12.50 -1.41
N ALA A 31 -1.16 13.56 -0.63
CA ALA A 31 -1.06 14.93 -1.11
C ALA A 31 0.23 15.10 -1.92
N SER A 32 0.10 15.66 -3.12
CA SER A 32 1.22 15.97 -4.02
C SER A 32 2.39 16.54 -3.19
N ILE A 33 3.59 15.97 -3.36
CA ILE A 33 4.85 16.36 -2.71
C ILE A 33 5.32 17.75 -3.25
N ASN A 34 4.39 18.68 -3.48
CA ASN A 34 4.62 19.96 -4.16
C ASN A 34 4.94 21.12 -3.21
N SER A 35 4.90 20.91 -1.90
CA SER A 35 5.21 21.97 -0.94
C SER A 35 6.44 21.57 -0.14
N ARG A 36 7.64 21.85 -0.70
CA ARG A 36 8.97 21.69 -0.08
C ARG A 36 8.90 21.56 1.45
N PRO A 37 8.98 20.33 2.01
CA PRO A 37 9.58 20.15 3.31
C PRO A 37 10.91 19.46 3.04
N THR A 38 12.00 20.05 3.52
CA THR A 38 13.24 19.31 3.65
C THR A 38 12.98 18.21 4.68
N ILE A 39 12.49 17.04 4.24
CA ILE A 39 12.33 15.87 5.09
C ILE A 39 13.76 15.36 5.32
N ARG A 40 14.36 15.77 6.44
CA ARG A 40 15.52 15.07 6.99
C ARG A 40 14.99 13.81 7.66
N ILE A 41 15.25 12.68 7.00
CA ILE A 41 14.76 11.36 7.37
C ILE A 41 15.56 10.84 8.57
N ALA A 42 14.86 10.57 9.67
CA ALA A 42 15.31 9.63 10.68
C ALA A 42 14.37 8.41 10.59
N ARG A 43 14.93 7.29 10.10
CA ARG A 43 14.41 5.90 10.02
C ARG A 43 12.97 5.74 9.46
N PRO A 44 12.76 4.99 8.36
CA PRO A 44 11.75 5.41 7.38
C PRO A 44 10.30 5.02 7.70
N PHE A 45 10.02 4.04 8.56
CA PHE A 45 8.63 3.59 8.78
C PHE A 45 7.86 4.39 9.84
N GLN A 46 8.52 4.72 10.96
CA GLN A 46 7.87 5.39 12.10
C GLN A 46 7.33 6.77 11.74
N ALA A 47 8.02 7.52 10.89
CA ALA A 47 7.63 8.90 10.58
C ALA A 47 6.29 8.99 9.82
N TYR A 48 6.06 8.14 8.81
CA TYR A 48 4.83 8.19 8.00
C TYR A 48 3.60 7.74 8.79
N GLU A 49 3.76 6.76 9.65
CA GLU A 49 2.69 6.26 10.53
C GLU A 49 2.40 7.21 11.67
N LEU A 50 3.44 7.84 12.22
CA LEU A 50 3.28 8.97 13.14
C LEU A 50 2.56 10.12 12.47
N VAL A 51 2.80 10.42 11.18
CA VAL A 51 2.08 11.48 10.46
C VAL A 51 0.60 11.11 10.30
N GLN A 52 0.27 9.89 9.87
CA GLN A 52 -1.12 9.45 9.73
C GLN A 52 -1.84 9.34 11.08
N GLY A 53 -1.20 8.75 12.09
CA GLY A 53 -1.71 8.65 13.46
C GLY A 53 -1.90 10.00 14.13
N LYS A 54 -0.98 10.96 13.91
CA LYS A 54 -1.15 12.35 14.35
C LYS A 54 -2.32 13.02 13.64
N HIS A 55 -2.50 12.78 12.33
CA HIS A 55 -3.64 13.34 11.59
C HIS A 55 -4.97 12.80 12.12
N ILE A 56 -5.08 11.48 12.35
CA ILE A 56 -6.28 10.85 12.94
C ILE A 56 -6.55 11.40 14.35
N ALA A 57 -5.51 11.54 15.18
CA ALA A 57 -5.61 12.12 16.51
C ALA A 57 -6.07 13.59 16.48
N GLN A 58 -5.56 14.38 15.54
CA GLN A 58 -5.98 15.77 15.31
C GLN A 58 -7.44 15.86 14.86
N LEU A 59 -7.88 14.94 14.00
CA LEU A 59 -9.26 14.82 13.54
C LEU A 59 -10.21 14.26 14.61
N ARG A 60 -9.68 13.75 15.75
CA ARG A 60 -10.44 13.08 16.82
C ARG A 60 -11.31 11.93 16.30
N ILE A 61 -10.88 11.28 15.23
CA ILE A 61 -11.57 10.13 14.66
C ILE A 61 -11.03 8.87 15.34
N THR A 62 -11.93 8.00 15.75
CA THR A 62 -11.58 6.64 16.17
C THR A 62 -12.16 5.68 15.15
N PRO A 63 -11.34 5.16 14.21
CA PRO A 63 -11.84 4.34 13.12
C PRO A 63 -12.42 3.04 13.67
N ARG A 64 -13.55 2.61 13.10
CA ARG A 64 -14.12 1.25 13.33
C ARG A 64 -13.54 0.22 12.37
N VAL A 65 -13.14 0.68 11.18
CA VAL A 65 -12.58 -0.15 10.13
C VAL A 65 -11.35 0.55 9.57
N LEU A 66 -10.23 -0.17 9.51
CA LEU A 66 -9.01 0.21 8.81
C LEU A 66 -8.86 -0.73 7.62
N ILE A 67 -8.59 -0.20 6.44
CA ILE A 67 -8.41 -1.00 5.23
C ILE A 67 -7.12 -0.57 4.56
N GLY A 68 -6.22 -1.51 4.34
CA GLY A 68 -4.94 -1.28 3.69
C GLY A 68 -4.71 -2.32 2.60
N HIS A 69 -4.38 -1.86 1.39
CA HIS A 69 -3.99 -2.72 0.27
C HIS A 69 -2.48 -2.71 0.10
N SER A 70 -1.87 -3.87 -0.17
CA SER A 70 -0.43 -4.01 -0.43
C SER A 70 0.39 -3.32 0.68
N PHE A 71 1.17 -2.29 0.35
CA PHE A 71 1.87 -1.43 1.32
C PHE A 71 0.96 -0.92 2.46
N GLY A 72 -0.23 -0.44 2.11
CA GLY A 72 -1.21 0.07 3.06
C GLY A 72 -1.64 -0.99 4.08
N GLY A 73 -1.57 -2.28 3.72
CA GLY A 73 -1.85 -3.40 4.63
C GLY A 73 -0.91 -3.42 5.84
N LYS A 74 0.40 -3.19 5.62
CA LYS A 74 1.36 -3.06 6.72
C LYS A 74 1.15 -1.79 7.53
N VAL A 75 0.79 -0.69 6.86
CA VAL A 75 0.48 0.59 7.52
C VAL A 75 -0.67 0.42 8.51
N VAL A 76 -1.79 -0.21 8.12
CA VAL A 76 -2.93 -0.39 9.03
C VAL A 76 -2.63 -1.36 10.18
N LEU A 77 -1.81 -2.38 9.95
CA LEU A 77 -1.35 -3.28 11.02
C LEU A 77 -0.45 -2.57 12.03
N SER A 78 0.46 -1.74 11.56
CA SER A 78 1.34 -0.96 12.43
C SER A 78 0.59 0.14 13.19
N MET A 79 -0.47 0.71 12.61
CA MET A 79 -1.40 1.59 13.36
C MET A 79 -1.98 0.87 14.58
N VAL A 80 -2.35 -0.42 14.45
CA VAL A 80 -2.79 -1.25 15.58
C VAL A 80 -1.65 -1.50 16.57
N GLU A 81 -0.43 -1.71 16.09
CA GLU A 81 0.74 -1.87 16.96
C GLU A 81 1.01 -0.64 17.82
N GLN A 82 0.82 0.56 17.27
CA GLN A 82 1.21 1.83 17.89
C GLN A 82 0.11 2.51 18.68
N VAL A 83 -1.17 2.29 18.35
CA VAL A 83 -2.28 2.92 19.07
C VAL A 83 -2.25 2.55 20.56
N PRO A 84 -2.48 3.48 21.50
CA PRO A 84 -2.52 3.16 22.92
C PRO A 84 -3.56 2.07 23.24
N LYS A 85 -3.21 1.19 24.19
CA LYS A 85 -4.10 0.14 24.70
C LYS A 85 -4.58 0.50 26.11
N PRO A 86 -5.81 0.11 26.50
CA PRO A 86 -6.82 -0.60 25.70
C PRO A 86 -7.44 0.29 24.61
N LEU A 87 -7.98 -0.33 23.56
CA LEU A 87 -8.67 0.40 22.51
C LEU A 87 -9.98 1.00 23.03
N PRO A 88 -10.33 2.24 22.63
CA PRO A 88 -11.58 2.88 23.06
C PRO A 88 -12.84 2.21 22.50
N ARG A 89 -12.71 1.42 21.43
CA ARG A 89 -13.77 0.59 20.84
C ARG A 89 -13.14 -0.52 19.98
N PRO A 90 -13.88 -1.59 19.67
CA PRO A 90 -13.40 -2.60 18.74
C PRO A 90 -13.09 -2.02 17.35
N VAL A 91 -12.02 -2.53 16.73
CA VAL A 91 -11.53 -2.11 15.42
C VAL A 91 -11.37 -3.34 14.53
N ARG A 92 -11.90 -3.26 13.31
CA ARG A 92 -11.66 -4.24 12.26
C ARG A 92 -10.58 -3.75 11.32
N VAL A 93 -9.59 -4.58 11.02
CA VAL A 93 -8.49 -4.27 10.11
C VAL A 93 -8.57 -5.20 8.92
N TRP A 94 -8.47 -4.66 7.71
CA TRP A 94 -8.39 -5.40 6.47
C TRP A 94 -7.02 -5.22 5.84
N VAL A 95 -6.33 -6.33 5.64
CA VAL A 95 -5.05 -6.41 4.94
C VAL A 95 -5.33 -7.06 3.59
N LEU A 96 -5.43 -6.22 2.55
CA LEU A 96 -5.76 -6.67 1.21
C LEU A 96 -4.47 -7.02 0.46
N ASP A 97 -4.38 -8.30 0.10
CA ASP A 97 -3.35 -8.94 -0.70
C ASP A 97 -1.91 -8.56 -0.32
N ALA A 98 -1.62 -8.65 0.97
CA ALA A 98 -0.32 -8.35 1.56
C ALA A 98 -0.02 -9.28 2.74
N THR A 99 1.25 -9.64 2.92
CA THR A 99 1.71 -10.40 4.08
C THR A 99 2.21 -9.49 5.21
N PRO A 100 2.08 -9.89 6.48
CA PRO A 100 2.57 -9.10 7.62
C PRO A 100 4.09 -9.19 7.81
N GLY A 101 4.72 -10.25 7.28
CA GLY A 101 6.15 -10.52 7.41
C GLY A 101 7.03 -9.75 6.42
N LYS A 102 8.34 -10.04 6.47
CA LYS A 102 9.29 -9.50 5.49
C LYS A 102 8.93 -9.97 4.09
N VAL A 103 9.02 -9.08 3.11
CA VAL A 103 8.86 -9.46 1.71
C VAL A 103 10.14 -10.15 1.27
N ARG A 104 10.07 -11.43 0.92
CA ARG A 104 11.22 -12.18 0.43
C ARG A 104 11.56 -11.69 -0.98
N ALA A 105 12.80 -11.24 -1.22
CA ALA A 105 13.28 -10.87 -2.55
C ALA A 105 13.47 -12.11 -3.46
N GLY A 106 13.44 -11.95 -4.79
CA GLY A 106 13.84 -12.97 -5.78
C GLY A 106 12.93 -14.20 -5.97
N GLY A 107 11.93 -14.10 -6.85
CA GLY A 107 11.08 -15.22 -7.27
C GLY A 107 10.39 -14.81 -8.55
N ASP A 108 10.25 -15.74 -9.49
CA ASP A 108 9.99 -15.53 -10.93
C ASP A 108 8.59 -15.00 -11.29
N GLY A 109 8.07 -14.04 -10.52
CA GLY A 109 6.81 -13.36 -10.78
C GLY A 109 7.01 -12.01 -11.47
N GLU A 110 6.08 -11.65 -12.36
CA GLU A 110 6.11 -10.48 -13.26
C GLU A 110 6.25 -9.09 -12.58
N ASP A 111 6.23 -9.03 -11.25
CA ASP A 111 6.20 -7.78 -10.50
C ASP A 111 7.56 -7.48 -9.85
N HIS A 112 8.34 -6.59 -10.46
CA HIS A 112 9.69 -6.19 -10.02
C HIS A 112 9.81 -4.72 -9.54
N PRO A 113 9.11 -4.28 -8.46
CA PRO A 113 9.20 -2.89 -7.99
C PRO A 113 10.61 -2.49 -7.57
N ALA A 114 11.36 -3.39 -6.92
CA ALA A 114 12.72 -3.11 -6.45
C ALA A 114 13.67 -2.77 -7.59
N GLU A 115 13.63 -3.57 -8.67
CA GLU A 115 14.46 -3.38 -9.86
C GLU A 115 14.06 -2.11 -10.59
N LEU A 116 12.75 -1.84 -10.72
CA LEU A 116 12.28 -0.60 -11.31
C LEU A 116 12.77 0.63 -10.54
N ILE A 117 12.59 0.66 -9.20
CA ILE A 117 13.04 1.78 -8.37
C ILE A 117 14.56 1.95 -8.50
N SER A 118 15.31 0.85 -8.45
CA SER A 118 16.77 0.85 -8.65
C SER A 118 17.16 1.44 -10.01
N PHE A 119 16.47 1.07 -11.08
CA PHE A 119 16.72 1.60 -12.41
C PHE A 119 16.38 3.09 -12.51
N LEU A 120 15.22 3.51 -12.01
CA LEU A 120 14.79 4.91 -12.06
C LEU A 120 15.75 5.83 -11.29
N ARG A 121 16.35 5.37 -10.18
CA ARG A 121 17.39 6.13 -9.44
C ARG A 121 18.67 6.37 -10.24
N LYS A 122 18.96 5.55 -11.26
CA LYS A 122 20.11 5.75 -12.16
C LYS A 122 19.82 6.83 -13.22
N LEU A 123 18.54 7.16 -13.45
CA LEU A 123 18.17 8.19 -14.40
C LEU A 123 18.42 9.59 -13.83
N PRO A 124 18.69 10.59 -14.68
CA PRO A 124 18.78 11.98 -14.26
C PRO A 124 17.51 12.46 -13.54
N LYS A 125 17.67 13.36 -12.55
CA LYS A 125 16.54 14.00 -11.86
C LYS A 125 15.66 14.82 -12.80
N GLU A 126 16.28 15.40 -13.82
CA GLU A 126 15.59 16.07 -14.93
C GLU A 126 15.88 15.33 -16.22
N VAL A 127 14.83 14.89 -16.89
CA VAL A 127 14.91 14.16 -18.16
C VAL A 127 14.54 15.07 -19.32
N SER A 128 15.23 14.89 -20.45
CA SER A 128 15.00 15.66 -21.69
C SER A 128 13.69 15.32 -22.37
N SER A 129 13.23 14.08 -22.26
CA SER A 129 12.06 13.57 -22.98
C SER A 129 11.45 12.38 -22.27
N LYS A 130 10.11 12.34 -22.22
CA LYS A 130 9.38 11.15 -21.77
C LYS A 130 9.67 9.93 -22.65
N ARG A 131 9.88 10.14 -23.95
CA ARG A 131 10.19 9.06 -24.90
C ARG A 131 11.49 8.36 -24.53
N ASP A 132 12.53 9.12 -24.17
CA ASP A 132 13.84 8.56 -23.82
C ASP A 132 13.73 7.66 -22.58
N VAL A 133 12.89 8.04 -21.60
CA VAL A 133 12.62 7.24 -20.41
C VAL A 133 11.86 5.96 -20.76
N VAL A 134 10.86 6.04 -21.65
CA VAL A 134 10.14 4.85 -22.13
C VAL A 134 11.11 3.88 -22.82
N ASP A 135 11.92 4.38 -23.76
CA ASP A 135 12.87 3.57 -24.53
C ASP A 135 13.95 2.96 -23.61
N ALA A 136 14.37 3.69 -22.58
CA ALA A 136 15.30 3.17 -21.57
C ALA A 136 14.72 2.02 -20.74
N LEU A 137 13.47 2.16 -20.27
CA LEU A 137 12.78 1.11 -19.50
C LEU A 137 12.53 -0.15 -20.33
N VAL A 138 12.09 0.01 -21.58
CA VAL A 138 11.88 -1.14 -22.47
C VAL A 138 13.19 -1.86 -22.78
N ARG A 139 14.31 -1.13 -22.95
CA ARG A 139 15.63 -1.72 -23.16
C ARG A 139 16.14 -2.49 -21.94
N GLU A 140 15.78 -2.05 -20.74
CA GLU A 140 16.10 -2.75 -19.48
C GLU A 140 15.22 -4.01 -19.28
N GLY A 141 14.20 -4.22 -20.11
CA GLY A 141 13.35 -5.41 -20.08
C GLY A 141 11.98 -5.20 -19.43
N PHE A 142 11.63 -3.98 -19.03
CA PHE A 142 10.27 -3.68 -18.56
C PHE A 142 9.26 -3.66 -19.71
N SER A 143 8.01 -4.04 -19.42
CA SER A 143 6.95 -4.00 -20.44
C SER A 143 6.66 -2.56 -20.89
N LYS A 144 6.10 -2.44 -22.10
CA LYS A 144 5.72 -1.13 -22.65
C LYS A 144 4.66 -0.43 -21.78
N ASP A 145 3.73 -1.19 -21.20
CA ASP A 145 2.66 -0.64 -20.35
C ASP A 145 3.23 -0.06 -19.05
N VAL A 146 4.19 -0.78 -18.46
CA VAL A 146 4.99 -0.29 -17.32
C VAL A 146 5.70 1.01 -17.68
N ALA A 147 6.43 1.02 -18.79
CA ALA A 147 7.21 2.18 -19.21
C ALA A 147 6.32 3.41 -19.46
N GLN A 148 5.17 3.20 -20.11
CA GLN A 148 4.20 4.25 -20.41
C GLN A 148 3.54 4.80 -19.16
N TRP A 149 3.26 3.95 -18.17
CA TRP A 149 2.75 4.37 -16.88
C TRP A 149 3.78 5.14 -16.06
N VAL A 150 5.06 4.72 -16.03
CA VAL A 150 6.10 5.44 -15.27
C VAL A 150 6.16 6.91 -15.69
N VAL A 151 6.13 7.20 -16.99
CA VAL A 151 6.26 8.57 -17.52
C VAL A 151 5.03 9.47 -17.29
N THR A 152 3.91 8.94 -16.80
CA THR A 152 2.80 9.79 -16.32
C THR A 152 3.18 10.57 -15.06
N ASN A 153 4.25 10.14 -14.37
CA ASN A 153 4.77 10.77 -13.17
C ASN A 153 5.88 11.80 -13.44
N LEU A 154 6.04 12.18 -14.70
CA LEU A 154 6.92 13.28 -15.13
C LEU A 154 6.09 14.53 -15.40
N ARG A 155 6.49 15.65 -14.81
CA ARG A 155 5.93 16.98 -15.07
C ARG A 155 6.91 17.83 -15.88
N PRO A 156 6.44 18.62 -16.86
CA PRO A 156 7.28 19.60 -17.52
C PRO A 156 7.85 20.59 -16.51
N THR A 157 9.15 20.86 -16.61
CA THR A 157 9.82 21.91 -15.85
C THR A 157 9.68 23.22 -16.63
N ALA A 158 8.86 24.15 -16.14
CA ALA A 158 8.68 25.45 -16.79
C ALA A 158 9.90 26.35 -16.52
N GLY A 159 10.81 26.45 -17.48
CA GLY A 159 11.86 27.46 -17.50
C GLY A 159 11.43 28.67 -18.32
N VAL A 160 11.42 29.87 -17.72
CA VAL A 160 11.23 31.13 -18.47
C VAL A 160 12.39 31.28 -19.46
N GLY A 161 12.11 31.17 -20.76
CA GLY A 161 13.07 31.49 -21.83
C GLY A 161 13.91 30.34 -22.40
N SER A 162 13.74 29.09 -21.95
CA SER A 162 14.46 27.95 -22.54
C SER A 162 13.60 27.17 -23.53
N SER A 163 14.11 26.95 -24.74
CA SER A 163 13.51 26.15 -25.81
C SER A 163 13.56 24.64 -25.56
N SER A 164 14.20 24.19 -24.47
CA SER A 164 14.28 22.79 -24.06
C SER A 164 13.21 22.45 -23.02
N SER A 165 12.22 21.65 -23.40
CA SER A 165 11.18 21.14 -22.49
C SER A 165 11.72 19.99 -21.62
N SER A 166 12.46 20.29 -20.55
CA SER A 166 12.85 19.26 -19.58
C SER A 166 11.65 18.84 -18.72
N CYS A 167 11.69 17.63 -18.17
CA CYS A 167 10.68 17.10 -17.26
C CYS A 167 11.34 16.66 -15.95
N SER A 168 10.66 16.85 -14.83
CA SER A 168 11.07 16.38 -13.51
C SER A 168 10.10 15.35 -12.94
N TRP A 169 10.60 14.49 -12.07
CA TRP A 169 9.78 13.50 -11.34
C TRP A 169 8.87 14.20 -10.34
N VAL A 170 7.60 13.75 -10.28
CA VAL A 170 6.61 14.26 -9.31
C VAL A 170 6.89 13.80 -7.88
N PHE A 171 7.72 12.78 -7.72
CA PHE A 171 8.07 12.18 -6.43
C PHE A 171 9.58 12.10 -6.24
N ASP A 172 10.00 11.97 -4.98
CA ASP A 172 11.39 11.73 -4.61
C ASP A 172 11.74 10.26 -4.82
N LEU A 173 12.61 9.99 -5.79
CA LEU A 173 13.11 8.66 -6.11
C LEU A 173 13.87 8.02 -4.94
N GLU A 174 14.58 8.81 -4.14
CA GLU A 174 15.28 8.29 -2.97
C GLU A 174 14.30 7.92 -1.87
N GLY A 175 13.33 8.81 -1.61
CA GLY A 175 12.26 8.56 -0.66
C GLY A 175 11.44 7.29 -0.99
N ILE A 176 11.13 7.06 -2.27
CA ILE A 176 10.44 5.82 -2.69
C ILE A 176 11.31 4.58 -2.44
N ALA A 177 12.62 4.67 -2.67
CA ALA A 177 13.53 3.55 -2.45
C ALA A 177 13.66 3.19 -0.98
N GLU A 178 13.87 4.18 -0.12
CA GLU A 178 13.92 3.97 1.33
C GLU A 178 12.60 3.43 1.87
N MET A 179 11.47 3.93 1.35
CA MET A 179 10.14 3.48 1.75
C MET A 179 9.88 2.04 1.29
N TYR A 180 10.29 1.67 0.08
CA TYR A 180 10.15 0.31 -0.42
C TYR A 180 11.04 -0.67 0.34
N GLN A 181 12.29 -0.31 0.61
CA GLN A 181 13.17 -1.09 1.47
C GLN A 181 12.55 -1.29 2.86
N SER A 182 12.02 -0.23 3.46
CA SER A 182 11.33 -0.32 4.73
C SER A 182 10.13 -1.26 4.66
N TYR A 183 9.33 -1.20 3.59
CA TYR A 183 8.23 -2.12 3.37
C TYR A 183 8.69 -3.58 3.32
N GLU A 184 9.79 -3.89 2.62
CA GLU A 184 10.33 -5.24 2.54
C GLU A 184 10.85 -5.75 3.89
N GLU A 185 11.50 -4.89 4.68
CA GLU A 185 12.12 -5.24 5.96
C GLU A 185 11.15 -5.29 7.14
N THR A 186 10.03 -4.56 7.07
CA THR A 186 9.03 -4.51 8.14
C THR A 186 8.39 -5.87 8.37
N ASN A 187 8.43 -6.33 9.62
CA ASN A 187 7.85 -7.57 10.09
C ASN A 187 6.87 -7.28 11.24
N LEU A 188 5.58 -7.49 10.99
CA LEU A 188 4.48 -7.22 11.90
C LEU A 188 3.82 -8.50 12.43
N TRP A 189 4.48 -9.66 12.28
CA TRP A 189 3.96 -10.93 12.78
C TRP A 189 3.61 -10.89 14.26
N LYS A 190 4.41 -10.19 15.06
CA LYS A 190 4.17 -10.02 16.50
C LYS A 190 2.77 -9.45 16.79
N VAL A 191 2.26 -8.56 15.95
CA VAL A 191 0.93 -7.96 16.09
C VAL A 191 -0.15 -8.98 15.80
N VAL A 192 0.01 -9.76 14.73
CA VAL A 192 -0.96 -10.77 14.28
C VAL A 192 -1.02 -11.94 15.27
N GLU A 193 0.12 -12.34 15.81
CA GLU A 193 0.24 -13.45 16.78
C GLU A 193 -0.12 -13.05 18.21
N ASN A 194 -0.21 -11.73 18.52
CA ASN A 194 -0.56 -11.23 19.84
C ASN A 194 -1.55 -10.07 19.71
N LEU A 195 -2.76 -10.38 19.23
CA LEU A 195 -3.74 -9.34 18.94
C LEU A 195 -4.22 -8.64 20.22
N PRO A 196 -4.23 -7.30 20.24
CA PRO A 196 -4.89 -6.57 21.31
C PRO A 196 -6.39 -6.92 21.36
N ARG A 197 -6.95 -7.04 22.56
CA ARG A 197 -8.40 -7.25 22.75
C ARG A 197 -9.22 -6.20 22.00
N GLY A 198 -10.26 -6.65 21.32
CA GLY A 198 -11.13 -5.82 20.48
C GLY A 198 -10.58 -5.53 19.08
N VAL A 199 -9.45 -6.14 18.67
CA VAL A 199 -8.98 -6.07 17.28
C VAL A 199 -9.39 -7.33 16.52
N HIS A 200 -9.96 -7.14 15.34
CA HIS A 200 -10.20 -8.22 14.37
C HIS A 200 -9.45 -7.94 13.08
N VAL A 201 -8.46 -8.77 12.74
CA VAL A 201 -7.68 -8.67 11.50
C VAL A 201 -8.24 -9.64 10.46
N ASN A 202 -8.54 -9.13 9.28
CA ASN A 202 -9.02 -9.89 8.14
C ASN A 202 -7.97 -9.78 7.05
N PHE A 203 -7.34 -10.89 6.71
CA PHE A 203 -6.48 -11.00 5.55
C PHE A 203 -7.32 -11.37 4.34
N LEU A 204 -7.09 -10.71 3.21
CA LEU A 204 -7.73 -11.07 1.94
C LEU A 204 -6.63 -11.37 0.94
N LYS A 205 -6.51 -12.62 0.50
CA LYS A 205 -5.62 -13.01 -0.60
C LYS A 205 -6.39 -13.01 -1.91
N ALA A 206 -5.82 -12.40 -2.95
CA ALA A 206 -6.35 -12.62 -4.29
C ALA A 206 -5.95 -14.01 -4.79
N GLU A 207 -6.90 -14.75 -5.35
CA GLU A 207 -6.69 -16.13 -5.81
C GLU A 207 -5.50 -16.23 -6.77
N ARG A 208 -5.49 -15.38 -7.80
CA ARG A 208 -4.48 -15.35 -8.86
C ARG A 208 -3.35 -14.36 -8.60
N SER A 209 -3.24 -13.86 -7.37
CA SER A 209 -2.18 -12.90 -7.08
C SER A 209 -0.81 -13.53 -7.28
N LEU A 210 0.03 -12.85 -8.06
CA LEU A 210 1.47 -13.11 -8.15
C LEU A 210 2.22 -12.54 -6.93
N HIS A 211 1.51 -11.86 -6.02
CA HIS A 211 2.07 -11.46 -4.74
C HIS A 211 2.48 -12.69 -3.94
N ARG A 212 3.70 -12.66 -3.40
CA ARG A 212 4.31 -13.85 -2.79
C ARG A 212 3.73 -14.16 -1.42
N TRP A 213 2.71 -15.01 -1.43
CA TRP A 213 2.19 -15.69 -0.24
C TRP A 213 2.97 -16.98 -0.01
N ALA A 214 3.95 -16.97 0.90
CA ALA A 214 4.64 -18.20 1.26
C ALA A 214 3.70 -19.12 2.06
N LEU A 215 3.86 -20.43 1.90
CA LEU A 215 3.09 -21.42 2.67
C LEU A 215 3.20 -21.19 4.18
N GLU A 216 4.40 -20.83 4.66
CA GLU A 216 4.64 -20.49 6.07
C GLU A 216 3.80 -19.29 6.54
N ASP A 217 3.64 -18.27 5.69
CA ASP A 217 2.83 -17.09 6.04
C ASP A 217 1.34 -17.47 6.15
N LEU A 218 0.85 -18.34 5.25
CA LEU A 218 -0.53 -18.86 5.33
C LEU A 218 -0.75 -19.71 6.59
N GLN A 219 0.20 -20.60 6.90
CA GLN A 219 0.13 -21.44 8.09
C GLN A 219 0.10 -20.61 9.38
N ARG A 220 0.90 -19.55 9.47
CA ARG A 220 0.92 -18.66 10.63
C ARG A 220 -0.36 -17.86 10.78
N ILE A 221 -1.00 -17.42 9.68
CA ILE A 221 -2.30 -16.76 9.75
C ILE A 221 -3.37 -17.73 10.29
N HIS A 222 -3.40 -18.97 9.80
CA HIS A 222 -4.37 -19.96 10.31
C HIS A 222 -4.13 -20.33 11.77
N ALA A 223 -2.87 -20.44 12.21
CA ALA A 223 -2.56 -20.64 13.63
C ALA A 223 -3.03 -19.46 14.50
N ALA A 224 -2.90 -18.23 13.99
CA ALA A 224 -3.37 -17.03 14.68
C ALA A 224 -4.91 -16.93 14.70
N GLU A 225 -5.60 -17.42 13.67
CA GLU A 225 -7.06 -17.54 13.60
C GLU A 225 -7.62 -18.48 14.68
N GLU A 226 -6.98 -19.64 14.85
CA GLU A 226 -7.31 -20.57 15.93
C GLU A 226 -7.08 -19.95 17.32
N THR A 227 -5.94 -19.27 17.51
CA THR A 227 -5.57 -18.69 18.81
C THR A 227 -6.44 -17.48 19.19
N ALA A 228 -6.68 -16.56 18.26
CA ALA A 228 -7.37 -15.30 18.55
C ALA A 228 -8.85 -15.49 18.89
N SER A 229 -9.47 -16.58 18.40
CA SER A 229 -10.86 -16.95 18.69
C SER A 229 -11.13 -17.08 20.20
N ASP A 230 -10.11 -17.39 21.00
CA ASP A 230 -10.22 -17.56 22.45
C ASP A 230 -9.88 -16.30 23.27
N GLU A 231 -9.24 -15.29 22.65
CA GLU A 231 -8.64 -14.15 23.38
C GLU A 231 -9.44 -12.83 23.32
N GLY A 232 -10.61 -12.83 22.67
CA GLY A 232 -11.43 -11.62 22.49
C GLY A 232 -10.91 -10.66 21.42
N GLY A 233 -10.11 -11.19 20.49
CA GLY A 233 -9.77 -10.62 19.18
C GLY A 233 -10.20 -11.58 18.07
N GLY A 234 -9.70 -11.39 16.85
CA GLY A 234 -9.89 -12.38 15.79
C GLY A 234 -8.92 -12.19 14.63
N VAL A 235 -8.44 -13.29 14.06
CA VAL A 235 -7.76 -13.30 12.76
C VAL A 235 -8.61 -14.15 11.83
N GLU A 236 -8.87 -13.66 10.62
CA GLU A 236 -9.60 -14.42 9.60
C GLU A 236 -8.88 -14.32 8.26
N MET A 237 -8.87 -15.42 7.51
CA MET A 237 -8.32 -15.47 6.15
C MET A 237 -9.44 -15.61 5.12
N HIS A 238 -9.46 -14.69 4.16
CA HIS A 238 -10.40 -14.63 3.05
C HIS A 238 -9.67 -14.82 1.73
N VAL A 239 -10.33 -15.47 0.76
CA VAL A 239 -9.84 -15.56 -0.62
C VAL A 239 -10.81 -14.83 -1.54
N LEU A 240 -10.28 -13.93 -2.37
CA LEU A 240 -11.04 -13.29 -3.45
C LEU A 240 -10.77 -14.04 -4.76
N GLU A 241 -11.77 -14.82 -5.18
CA GLU A 241 -11.77 -15.56 -6.44
C GLU A 241 -11.67 -14.61 -7.65
N ASP A 242 -11.07 -15.08 -8.73
CA ASP A 242 -11.01 -14.38 -10.02
C ASP A 242 -10.38 -12.97 -9.92
N ALA A 243 -9.46 -12.77 -8.97
CA ALA A 243 -8.75 -11.50 -8.80
C ALA A 243 -7.22 -11.68 -8.84
N GLY A 244 -6.55 -10.75 -9.51
CA GLY A 244 -5.11 -10.53 -9.36
C GLY A 244 -4.81 -9.59 -8.18
N HIS A 245 -3.61 -9.04 -8.13
CA HIS A 245 -3.19 -8.20 -7.00
C HIS A 245 -4.01 -6.91 -6.85
N TRP A 246 -4.65 -6.44 -7.92
CA TRP A 246 -5.44 -5.21 -7.94
C TRP A 246 -6.89 -5.50 -7.57
N VAL A 247 -7.10 -6.09 -6.39
CA VAL A 247 -8.39 -6.64 -5.94
C VAL A 247 -9.61 -5.73 -6.14
N HIS A 248 -9.43 -4.41 -6.04
CA HIS A 248 -10.49 -3.41 -6.19
C HIS A 248 -10.82 -3.08 -7.66
N ALA A 249 -9.90 -3.32 -8.59
CA ALA A 249 -10.11 -3.20 -10.03
C ALA A 249 -10.53 -4.55 -10.64
N ASP A 250 -9.92 -5.65 -10.18
CA ASP A 250 -10.09 -6.98 -10.75
C ASP A 250 -11.46 -7.59 -10.40
N ASN A 251 -11.91 -7.48 -9.14
CA ASN A 251 -13.19 -8.02 -8.69
C ASN A 251 -13.84 -7.13 -7.61
N PRO A 252 -14.31 -5.92 -7.96
CA PRO A 252 -14.88 -4.96 -7.01
C PRO A 252 -16.13 -5.50 -6.29
N ASP A 253 -16.98 -6.26 -6.98
CA ASP A 253 -18.21 -6.81 -6.40
C ASP A 253 -17.92 -7.94 -5.41
N GLY A 254 -16.99 -8.84 -5.75
CA GLY A 254 -16.51 -9.88 -4.84
C GLY A 254 -15.88 -9.29 -3.59
N LEU A 255 -15.00 -8.29 -3.78
CA LEU A 255 -14.40 -7.55 -2.68
C LEU A 255 -15.48 -6.89 -1.80
N PHE A 256 -16.50 -6.26 -2.40
CA PHE A 256 -17.59 -5.67 -1.63
C PHE A 256 -18.33 -6.70 -0.78
N ARG A 257 -18.69 -7.85 -1.37
CA ARG A 257 -19.43 -8.90 -0.67
C ARG A 257 -18.69 -9.34 0.59
N ILE A 258 -17.38 -9.59 0.47
CA ILE A 258 -16.51 -9.97 1.57
C ILE A 258 -16.43 -8.84 2.61
N LEU A 259 -16.20 -7.59 2.20
CA LEU A 259 -16.07 -6.47 3.14
C LEU A 259 -17.40 -6.07 3.80
N SER A 260 -18.56 -6.37 3.19
CA SER A 260 -19.85 -5.76 3.54
C SER A 260 -20.27 -5.92 5.00
N PHE A 261 -19.97 -7.05 5.64
CA PHE A 261 -20.28 -7.26 7.05
C PHE A 261 -19.51 -6.32 7.97
N SER A 262 -18.41 -5.75 7.47
CA SER A 262 -17.55 -4.83 8.23
C SER A 262 -18.22 -3.50 8.54
N PHE A 263 -19.15 -3.11 7.68
CA PHE A 263 -19.83 -1.82 7.72
C PHE A 263 -21.23 -1.90 8.32
N LYS A 264 -21.77 -3.12 8.47
CA LYS A 264 -23.02 -3.33 9.21
C LYS A 264 -22.73 -3.09 10.68
N GLY A 265 -23.25 -1.96 11.20
CA GLY A 265 -23.10 -1.63 12.61
C GLY A 265 -23.57 -2.80 13.48
N VAL A 266 -22.76 -3.17 14.48
CA VAL A 266 -23.22 -4.05 15.56
C VAL A 266 -24.46 -3.37 16.13
N LYS A 267 -25.64 -3.96 15.92
CA LYS A 267 -26.86 -3.54 16.61
C LYS A 267 -26.58 -3.77 18.09
N THR A 268 -26.27 -2.70 18.80
CA THR A 268 -26.35 -2.62 20.26
C THR A 268 -27.81 -2.69 20.68
#